data_AF-A0A8S3G7J0-F1
#
_entry.id   AF-A0A8S3G7J0-F1
#
_cell.length_a   1.000
_cell.length_b   1.000
_cell.length_c   1.000
_cell.angle_alpha   90.00
_cell.angle_beta   90.00
_cell.angle_gamma   90.00
#
_symmetry.space_group_name_H-M   'P 1'
#
loop_
_entity.id
_entity.type
_entity.pdbx_description
1 polymer ?
#
loop_
_entity_poly.entity_id
_entity_poly.type
_entity_poly.pdbx_seq_one_letter_code
_entity_poly.pdbx_strand_id
1 'polypeptide(L)'
;ILVVNNTDSQSRLIVNKPNLWEPCGMNHTHPCTEESYLYTLKVTLYDDASPMNILDIYRIPHVGIRTIRLTDSKFLVNERPFYFHGANAHEDSDIRGKGFDRVILAKHFNLYGWLHGNAFRTSHYPYADEFYAMANRFGIAIIGETPAVGLKKDQFVSQATLDHHKQVVTEMISRDRNHPSVLMWSLANEPESGDPEAKGYFSALA
;
A
#
# COMPACT_ATOMS: atom_id res chain seq x y z
N ILE A 1 18.47 -15.90 8.38
CA ILE A 1 17.77 -16.30 7.13
C ILE A 1 16.78 -17.38 7.51
N LEU A 2 15.48 -17.12 7.39
CA LEU A 2 14.45 -18.16 7.54
C LEU A 2 14.33 -18.84 6.16
N VAL A 3 14.66 -20.12 6.06
CA VAL A 3 14.47 -20.91 4.83
C VAL A 3 13.33 -21.87 5.09
N VAL A 4 12.26 -21.78 4.29
CA VAL A 4 11.15 -22.72 4.32
C VAL A 4 10.97 -23.28 2.93
N ASN A 5 11.05 -24.59 2.82
CA ASN A 5 10.74 -25.33 1.61
C ASN A 5 9.33 -25.90 1.80
N ASN A 6 8.37 -25.44 1.00
CA ASN A 6 7.05 -26.05 0.94
C ASN A 6 6.67 -26.32 -0.52
N THR A 7 6.03 -27.46 -0.77
CA THR A 7 5.46 -27.87 -2.06
C THR A 7 3.96 -27.55 -2.17
N ASP A 8 3.31 -27.17 -1.06
CA ASP A 8 1.88 -26.80 -1.08
C ASP A 8 1.66 -25.37 -1.58
N SER A 9 0.52 -25.17 -2.26
CA SER A 9 0.05 -23.87 -2.79
C SER A 9 -0.25 -22.84 -1.70
N GLN A 10 -0.29 -23.24 -0.43
CA GLN A 10 -0.42 -22.36 0.73
C GLN A 10 0.61 -22.76 1.80
N SER A 11 1.40 -21.79 2.27
CA SER A 11 2.40 -22.01 3.31
C SER A 11 2.32 -20.92 4.38
N ARG A 12 2.65 -21.29 5.62
CA ARG A 12 2.73 -20.37 6.77
C ARG A 12 4.14 -20.35 7.32
N LEU A 13 4.75 -19.17 7.37
CA LEU A 13 6.04 -18.95 8.00
C LEU A 13 5.84 -18.52 9.46
N ILE A 14 6.51 -19.18 10.40
CA ILE A 14 6.49 -18.80 11.82
C ILE A 14 7.82 -18.11 12.14
N VAL A 15 7.74 -16.83 12.51
CA VAL A 15 8.89 -16.05 12.99
C VAL A 15 8.76 -15.92 14.51
N ASN A 16 9.63 -16.62 15.24
CA ASN A 16 9.67 -16.52 16.70
C ASN A 16 10.25 -15.14 17.10
N LYS A 17 9.52 -14.39 17.94
CA LYS A 17 9.88 -13.02 18.37
C LYS A 17 10.13 -12.09 17.17
N PRO A 18 9.09 -11.83 16.34
CA PRO A 18 9.28 -11.01 15.14
C PRO A 18 9.56 -9.55 15.51
N ASN A 19 10.50 -8.92 14.82
CA ASN A 19 10.51 -7.47 14.70
C ASN A 19 9.32 -7.07 13.80
N LEU A 20 8.39 -6.30 14.36
CA LEU A 20 7.22 -5.83 13.61
C LEU A 20 7.59 -4.64 12.76
N TRP A 21 6.90 -4.49 11.63
CA TRP A 21 6.89 -3.22 10.92
C TRP A 21 5.97 -2.25 11.67
N GLU A 22 6.47 -1.04 11.92
CA GLU A 22 5.73 0.00 12.65
C GLU A 22 5.71 1.27 11.80
N PRO A 23 4.55 1.95 11.66
CA PRO A 23 4.53 3.28 11.10
C PRO A 23 5.36 4.25 11.95
N CYS A 24 5.93 5.27 11.32
CA CYS A 24 6.62 6.32 12.05
C CYS A 24 5.63 7.16 12.87
N GLY A 25 6.14 7.81 13.92
CA GLY A 25 5.32 8.58 14.85
C GLY A 25 4.45 7.73 15.78
N MET A 26 4.55 6.40 15.72
CA MET A 26 3.81 5.50 16.59
C MET A 26 4.25 5.69 18.05
N ASN A 27 3.38 6.29 18.88
CA ASN A 27 3.51 6.50 20.33
C ASN A 27 4.92 6.89 20.84
N HIS A 28 5.65 7.71 20.08
CA HIS A 28 7.04 8.12 20.33
C HIS A 28 8.09 6.99 20.35
N THR A 29 7.74 5.76 19.95
CA THR A 29 8.67 4.61 19.92
C THR A 29 9.39 4.47 18.59
N HIS A 30 8.85 5.04 17.51
CA HIS A 30 9.49 5.03 16.19
C HIS A 30 9.51 6.45 15.58
N PRO A 31 10.63 7.18 15.65
CA PRO A 31 10.77 8.49 15.04
C PRO A 31 10.60 8.44 13.51
N CYS A 32 9.99 9.48 12.91
CA CYS A 32 9.92 9.63 11.43
C CYS A 32 11.26 9.96 10.75
N THR A 33 12.35 9.83 11.49
CA THR A 33 13.74 9.94 11.02
C THR A 33 14.44 8.57 10.97
N GLU A 34 13.78 7.50 11.38
CA GLU A 34 14.31 6.14 11.40
C GLU A 34 13.58 5.24 10.40
N GLU A 35 14.24 4.15 10.01
CA GLU A 35 13.68 3.16 9.09
C GLU A 35 12.89 2.09 9.84
N SER A 36 11.77 1.67 9.27
CA SER A 36 10.95 0.58 9.79
C SER A 36 11.57 -0.78 9.46
N TYR A 37 11.22 -1.78 10.25
CA TYR A 37 11.76 -3.12 10.06
C TYR A 37 11.12 -3.85 8.86
N LEU A 38 11.95 -4.32 7.94
CA LEU A 38 11.53 -5.10 6.76
C LEU A 38 12.32 -6.41 6.67
N TYR A 39 11.63 -7.48 6.31
CA TYR A 39 12.23 -8.76 5.91
C TYR A 39 12.29 -8.86 4.39
N THR A 40 13.20 -9.69 3.91
CA THR A 40 13.21 -10.13 2.51
C THR A 40 12.65 -11.54 2.41
N LEU A 41 11.52 -11.71 1.71
CA LEU A 41 11.02 -13.02 1.32
C LEU A 41 11.70 -13.44 0.02
N LYS A 42 12.47 -14.53 0.06
CA LYS A 42 13.08 -15.14 -1.11
C LYS A 42 12.27 -16.38 -1.49
N VAL A 43 11.68 -16.37 -2.68
CA VAL A 43 11.00 -17.51 -3.29
C VAL A 43 11.96 -18.14 -4.29
N THR A 44 12.12 -19.45 -4.24
CA THR A 44 12.97 -20.20 -5.18
C THR A 44 12.14 -21.30 -5.80
N LEU A 45 12.07 -21.27 -7.14
CA LEU A 45 11.39 -22.29 -7.94
C LEU A 45 12.43 -23.33 -8.36
N TYR A 46 12.13 -24.60 -8.07
CA TYR A 46 12.97 -25.73 -8.45
C TYR A 46 12.28 -26.52 -9.57
N ASP A 47 13.08 -27.25 -10.34
CA ASP A 47 12.57 -28.20 -11.32
C ASP A 47 12.11 -29.49 -10.62
N ASP A 48 10.86 -29.90 -10.85
CA ASP A 48 10.31 -31.14 -10.28
C ASP A 48 11.08 -32.38 -10.74
N ALA A 49 11.63 -32.37 -11.96
CA ALA A 49 12.41 -33.48 -12.50
C ALA A 49 13.85 -33.52 -11.96
N SER A 50 14.35 -32.39 -11.43
CA SER A 50 15.69 -32.27 -10.86
C SER A 50 15.67 -31.30 -9.68
N PRO A 51 15.38 -31.75 -8.45
CA PRO A 51 15.15 -30.88 -7.28
C PRO A 51 16.35 -30.00 -6.87
N MET A 52 17.52 -30.22 -7.47
CA MET A 52 18.72 -29.40 -7.29
C MET A 52 18.88 -28.30 -8.34
N ASN A 53 18.08 -28.34 -9.42
CA ASN A 53 18.07 -27.36 -10.48
C ASN A 53 17.11 -26.21 -10.12
N ILE A 54 17.65 -24.99 -10.00
CA ILE A 54 16.88 -23.78 -9.73
C ILE A 54 16.40 -23.20 -11.04
N LEU A 55 15.08 -23.06 -11.21
CA LEU A 55 14.46 -22.43 -12.36
C LEU A 55 14.36 -20.91 -12.21
N ASP A 56 14.01 -20.43 -11.02
CA ASP A 56 13.87 -18.99 -10.75
C ASP A 56 14.10 -18.64 -9.27
N ILE A 57 14.50 -17.40 -9.01
CA ILE A 57 14.59 -16.81 -7.68
C ILE A 57 13.98 -15.41 -7.69
N TYR A 58 12.82 -15.27 -7.04
CA TYR A 58 12.18 -13.99 -6.80
C TYR A 58 12.43 -13.49 -5.38
N ARG A 59 12.66 -12.19 -5.22
CA ARG A 59 12.89 -11.55 -3.90
C ARG A 59 11.92 -10.40 -3.70
N ILE A 60 11.18 -10.45 -2.60
CA ILE A 60 10.32 -9.36 -2.12
C ILE A 60 11.06 -8.69 -0.97
N PRO A 61 11.73 -7.54 -1.16
CA PRO A 61 12.63 -6.94 -0.18
C PRO A 61 11.93 -6.13 0.91
N HIS A 62 10.60 -6.02 0.87
CA HIS A 62 9.84 -5.12 1.74
C HIS A 62 8.70 -5.82 2.49
N VAL A 63 8.95 -7.02 3.02
CA VAL A 63 7.94 -7.73 3.81
C VAL A 63 7.94 -7.20 5.24
N GLY A 64 6.92 -6.42 5.61
CA GLY A 64 6.70 -5.96 6.97
C GLY A 64 5.67 -6.84 7.70
N ILE A 65 6.03 -7.38 8.86
CA ILE A 65 5.08 -8.12 9.71
C ILE A 65 4.28 -7.11 10.52
N ARG A 66 2.99 -6.95 10.20
CA ARG A 66 2.10 -6.01 10.87
C ARG A 66 0.64 -6.46 10.79
N THR A 67 -0.17 -6.05 11.77
CA THR A 67 -1.63 -6.21 11.75
C THR A 67 -2.31 -4.86 11.59
N ILE A 68 -3.46 -4.84 10.93
CA ILE A 68 -4.35 -3.69 10.82
C ILE A 68 -5.72 -4.15 11.31
N ARG A 69 -6.34 -3.39 12.21
CA ARG A 69 -7.68 -3.68 12.72
C ARG A 69 -8.45 -2.39 12.94
N LEU A 70 -9.68 -2.36 12.46
CA LEU A 70 -10.61 -1.28 12.78
C LEU A 70 -11.48 -1.71 13.97
N THR A 71 -11.79 -0.73 14.81
CA THR A 71 -12.83 -0.81 15.83
C THR A 71 -13.83 0.30 15.57
N ASP A 72 -14.92 0.34 16.32
CA ASP A 72 -15.96 1.37 16.18
C ASP A 72 -15.45 2.81 16.34
N SER A 73 -14.28 3.00 16.97
CA SER A 73 -13.74 4.34 17.27
C SER A 73 -12.24 4.52 16.98
N LYS A 74 -11.51 3.46 16.61
CA LYS A 74 -10.06 3.51 16.44
C LYS A 74 -9.58 2.67 15.27
N PHE A 75 -8.61 3.21 14.55
CA PHE A 75 -7.76 2.49 13.62
C PHE A 75 -6.56 1.95 14.39
N LEU A 76 -6.31 0.64 14.35
CA LEU A 76 -5.24 -0.01 15.09
C LEU A 76 -4.20 -0.59 14.14
N VAL A 77 -2.93 -0.33 14.44
CA VAL A 77 -1.79 -1.04 13.83
C VAL A 77 -1.07 -1.76 14.95
N ASN A 78 -0.79 -3.06 14.77
CA ASN A 78 -0.16 -3.90 15.81
C ASN A 78 -0.87 -3.78 17.18
N GLU A 79 -2.22 -3.82 17.16
CA GLU A 79 -3.10 -3.68 18.33
C GLU A 79 -3.02 -2.33 19.08
N ARG A 80 -2.32 -1.33 18.52
CA ARG A 80 -2.18 0.00 19.12
C ARG A 80 -2.89 1.06 18.26
N PRO A 81 -3.52 2.07 18.87
CA PRO A 81 -4.14 3.16 18.12
C PRO A 81 -3.14 3.89 17.21
N PHE A 82 -3.52 4.05 15.95
CA PHE A 82 -2.79 4.81 14.97
C PHE A 82 -3.62 6.01 14.52
N TYR A 83 -2.99 7.18 14.53
CA TYR A 83 -3.58 8.42 14.06
C TYR A 83 -2.81 8.89 12.83
N PHE A 84 -3.54 9.06 11.72
CA PHE A 84 -2.98 9.57 10.47
C PHE A 84 -2.69 11.06 10.63
N HIS A 85 -1.43 11.44 10.50
CA HIS A 85 -0.96 12.81 10.53
C HIS A 85 -0.06 13.04 9.31
N GLY A 86 -0.57 13.77 8.32
CA GLY A 86 0.20 14.09 7.13
C GLY A 86 -0.64 14.82 6.09
N ALA A 87 -0.27 14.69 4.82
CA ALA A 87 -0.88 15.44 3.73
C ALA A 87 -1.33 14.54 2.58
N ASN A 88 -2.17 15.07 1.71
CA ASN A 88 -2.34 14.50 0.37
C ASN A 88 -1.13 14.88 -0.48
N ALA A 89 -0.75 14.02 -1.43
CA ALA A 89 0.35 14.26 -2.34
C ALA A 89 -0.16 14.38 -3.79
N HIS A 90 0.76 14.70 -4.69
CA HIS A 90 0.62 14.48 -6.14
C HIS A 90 1.98 14.12 -6.73
N GLU A 91 2.00 13.24 -7.73
CA GLU A 91 3.12 13.12 -8.66
C GLU A 91 3.07 14.30 -9.62
N ASP A 92 3.69 15.39 -9.18
CA ASP A 92 3.79 16.64 -9.91
C ASP A 92 5.12 17.34 -9.59
N SER A 93 5.75 17.90 -10.62
CA SER A 93 6.97 18.69 -10.49
C SER A 93 7.22 19.55 -11.72
N ASP A 94 7.95 20.64 -11.52
CA ASP A 94 8.28 21.58 -12.57
C ASP A 94 8.91 20.88 -13.80
N ILE A 95 8.49 21.30 -14.99
CA ILE A 95 8.94 20.83 -16.31
C ILE A 95 8.49 19.41 -16.67
N ARG A 96 8.65 18.42 -15.77
CA ARG A 96 8.38 17.01 -16.06
C ARG A 96 6.95 16.56 -15.72
N GLY A 97 6.17 17.39 -15.02
CA GLY A 97 4.82 17.04 -14.59
C GLY A 97 4.84 15.77 -13.74
N LYS A 98 4.18 14.71 -14.24
CA LYS A 98 4.06 13.41 -13.57
C LYS A 98 5.27 12.50 -13.73
N GLY A 99 6.31 12.94 -14.47
CA GLY A 99 7.50 12.14 -14.69
C GLY A 99 8.21 11.82 -13.39
N PHE A 100 8.41 10.53 -13.12
CA PHE A 100 9.11 10.06 -11.92
C PHE A 100 10.53 10.63 -11.83
N ASP A 101 10.95 11.00 -10.61
CA ASP A 101 12.28 11.50 -10.33
C ASP A 101 12.73 11.12 -8.91
N ARG A 102 13.91 10.50 -8.81
CA ARG A 102 14.45 10.02 -7.53
C ARG A 102 14.85 11.15 -6.57
N VAL A 103 15.23 12.32 -7.10
CA VAL A 103 15.59 13.48 -6.28
C VAL A 103 14.32 14.10 -5.68
N ILE A 104 13.24 14.20 -6.46
CA ILE A 104 11.94 14.64 -5.95
C ILE A 104 11.39 13.65 -4.92
N LEU A 105 11.50 12.33 -5.18
CA LEU A 105 11.14 11.30 -4.22
C LEU A 105 11.92 11.42 -2.91
N ALA A 106 13.25 11.54 -2.97
CA ALA A 106 14.07 11.70 -1.78
C ALA A 106 13.70 12.97 -0.99
N LYS A 107 13.49 14.10 -1.69
CA LYS A 107 13.02 15.35 -1.08
C LYS A 107 11.66 15.16 -0.41
N HIS A 108 10.72 14.48 -1.06
CA HIS A 108 9.39 14.21 -0.54
C HIS A 108 9.46 13.51 0.82
N PHE A 109 10.18 12.39 0.92
CA PHE A 109 10.29 11.63 2.18
C PHE A 109 11.09 12.37 3.26
N ASN A 110 12.12 13.15 2.89
CA ASN A 110 12.82 14.02 3.83
C ASN A 110 11.89 15.11 4.41
N LEU A 111 11.00 15.69 3.61
CA LEU A 111 10.03 16.67 4.08
C LEU A 111 9.00 16.05 5.02
N TYR A 112 8.55 14.82 4.77
CA TYR A 112 7.69 14.10 5.72
C TYR A 112 8.40 13.85 7.05
N GLY A 113 9.67 13.44 7.02
CA GLY A 113 10.49 13.33 8.23
C GLY A 113 10.58 14.64 9.00
N TRP A 114 10.81 15.77 8.31
CA TRP A 114 10.85 17.12 8.90
C TRP A 114 9.51 17.57 9.48
N LEU A 115 8.39 17.27 8.80
CA LEU A 115 7.04 17.59 9.26
C LEU A 115 6.57 16.70 10.42
N HIS A 116 7.31 15.64 10.74
CA HIS A 116 6.82 14.52 11.56
C HIS A 116 5.51 13.93 11.00
N GLY A 117 5.36 13.94 9.67
CA GLY A 117 4.23 13.35 8.97
C GLY A 117 4.42 11.84 8.86
N ASN A 118 3.38 11.08 9.19
CA ASN A 118 3.38 9.63 9.20
C ASN A 118 2.46 8.97 8.16
N ALA A 119 1.76 9.76 7.34
CA ALA A 119 0.85 9.23 6.34
C ALA A 119 0.63 10.14 5.13
N PHE A 120 0.38 9.54 3.97
CA PHE A 120 -0.18 10.25 2.83
C PHE A 120 -1.19 9.41 2.05
N ARG A 121 -2.05 10.09 1.29
CA ARG A 121 -2.95 9.48 0.31
C ARG A 121 -2.38 9.68 -1.09
N THR A 122 -2.42 8.65 -1.94
CA THR A 122 -1.98 8.74 -3.34
C THR A 122 -3.03 9.45 -4.19
N SER A 123 -3.32 10.71 -3.85
CA SER A 123 -4.33 11.50 -4.56
C SER A 123 -3.88 11.76 -6.00
N HIS A 124 -4.68 11.50 -7.04
CA HIS A 124 -5.93 10.72 -7.06
C HIS A 124 -5.75 9.53 -8.00
N TYR A 125 -4.67 8.77 -7.82
CA TYR A 125 -4.29 7.62 -8.64
C TYR A 125 -3.13 6.88 -7.95
N PRO A 126 -2.94 5.58 -8.22
CA PRO A 126 -1.79 4.85 -7.69
C PRO A 126 -0.49 5.48 -8.21
N TYR A 127 0.48 5.71 -7.32
CA TYR A 127 1.77 6.32 -7.68
C TYR A 127 2.77 5.29 -8.22
N ALA A 128 3.94 5.76 -8.65
CA ALA A 128 5.09 4.91 -8.94
C ALA A 128 5.48 4.01 -7.76
N ASP A 129 5.87 2.77 -8.04
CA ASP A 129 6.18 1.73 -7.04
C ASP A 129 7.27 2.18 -6.05
N GLU A 130 8.19 3.06 -6.49
CA GLU A 130 9.24 3.62 -5.64
C GLU A 130 8.69 4.46 -4.46
N PHE A 131 7.53 5.10 -4.59
CA PHE A 131 6.87 5.76 -3.45
C PHE A 131 6.48 4.74 -2.38
N TYR A 132 5.92 3.61 -2.79
CA TYR A 132 5.52 2.55 -1.86
C TYR A 132 6.73 1.84 -1.24
N ALA A 133 7.82 1.67 -2.00
CA ALA A 133 9.07 1.13 -1.48
C ALA A 133 9.70 2.05 -0.42
N MET A 134 9.71 3.37 -0.67
CA MET A 134 10.18 4.36 0.29
C MET A 134 9.26 4.44 1.52
N ALA A 135 7.94 4.41 1.32
CA ALA A 135 6.97 4.40 2.42
C ALA A 135 7.10 3.16 3.31
N ASN A 136 7.34 1.98 2.72
CA ASN A 136 7.66 0.78 3.49
C ASN A 136 8.91 0.98 4.36
N ARG A 137 9.95 1.60 3.78
CA ARG A 137 11.23 1.79 4.44
C ARG A 137 11.16 2.80 5.58
N PHE A 138 10.46 3.92 5.40
CA PHE A 138 10.37 5.01 6.38
C PHE A 138 9.16 4.93 7.30
N GLY A 139 8.34 3.87 7.19
CA GLY A 139 7.17 3.71 8.04
C GLY A 139 6.08 4.72 7.74
N ILE A 140 6.01 5.26 6.53
CA ILE A 140 4.96 6.22 6.17
C ILE A 140 3.75 5.45 5.67
N ALA A 141 2.61 5.62 6.34
CA ALA A 141 1.38 4.97 5.96
C ALA A 141 0.82 5.52 4.64
N ILE A 142 0.32 4.62 3.80
CA ILE A 142 -0.33 4.95 2.53
C ILE A 142 -1.82 4.61 2.62
N ILE A 143 -2.64 5.57 2.19
CA ILE A 143 -4.00 5.32 1.72
C ILE A 143 -3.92 5.24 0.19
N GLY A 144 -3.98 4.03 -0.35
CA GLY A 144 -3.87 3.78 -1.79
C GLY A 144 -5.18 4.09 -2.49
N GLU A 145 -5.18 5.01 -3.45
CA GLU A 145 -6.38 5.54 -4.09
C GLU A 145 -6.45 5.20 -5.59
N THR A 146 -7.62 4.75 -6.05
CA THR A 146 -7.90 4.53 -7.48
C THR A 146 -8.00 5.87 -8.24
N PRO A 147 -7.89 5.85 -9.58
CA PRO A 147 -8.12 7.04 -10.43
C PRO A 147 -9.57 7.53 -10.51
N ALA A 148 -10.50 6.94 -9.76
CA ALA A 148 -11.92 7.26 -9.81
C ALA A 148 -12.25 8.58 -9.07
N VAL A 149 -11.80 9.71 -9.63
CA VAL A 149 -12.06 11.05 -9.12
C VAL A 149 -13.21 11.73 -9.87
N GLY A 150 -14.14 12.35 -9.14
CA GLY A 150 -15.19 13.18 -9.73
C GLY A 150 -16.23 12.39 -10.54
N LEU A 151 -16.55 11.15 -10.13
CA LEU A 151 -17.60 10.35 -10.76
C LEU A 151 -18.96 11.07 -10.68
N LYS A 152 -19.63 11.16 -11.82
CA LYS A 152 -20.93 11.80 -12.02
C LYS A 152 -22.06 10.78 -12.13
N LYS A 153 -23.30 11.28 -12.08
CA LYS A 153 -24.54 10.49 -12.03
C LYS A 153 -24.69 9.49 -13.17
N ASP A 154 -24.41 9.91 -14.39
CA ASP A 154 -24.49 9.07 -15.58
C ASP A 154 -23.51 7.89 -15.55
N GLN A 155 -22.41 8.03 -14.80
CA GLN A 155 -21.40 6.98 -14.65
C GLN A 155 -21.83 5.90 -13.64
N PHE A 156 -22.69 6.20 -12.67
CA PHE A 156 -23.15 5.22 -11.67
C PHE A 156 -24.03 4.12 -12.26
N VAL A 157 -24.74 4.40 -13.36
CA VAL A 157 -25.59 3.43 -14.06
C VAL A 157 -24.88 2.75 -15.25
N SER A 158 -23.63 3.11 -15.52
CA SER A 158 -22.85 2.58 -16.64
C SER A 158 -22.15 1.28 -16.23
N GLN A 159 -22.62 0.15 -16.75
CA GLN A 159 -21.99 -1.15 -16.51
C GLN A 159 -20.52 -1.17 -16.96
N ALA A 160 -20.19 -0.53 -18.09
CA ALA A 160 -18.82 -0.42 -18.57
C ALA A 160 -17.93 0.36 -17.60
N THR A 161 -18.46 1.42 -16.97
CA THR A 161 -17.72 2.18 -15.94
C THR A 161 -17.52 1.35 -14.69
N LEU A 162 -18.54 0.60 -14.26
CA LEU A 162 -18.44 -0.29 -13.10
C LEU A 162 -17.40 -1.40 -13.32
N ASP A 163 -17.45 -2.06 -14.48
CA ASP A 163 -16.54 -3.16 -14.81
C ASP A 163 -15.09 -2.66 -14.93
N HIS A 164 -14.88 -1.51 -15.55
CA HIS A 164 -13.55 -0.90 -15.61
C HIS A 164 -13.05 -0.51 -14.22
N HIS A 165 -13.90 0.07 -13.37
CA HIS A 165 -13.50 0.43 -12.01
C HIS A 165 -13.16 -0.82 -11.17
N LYS A 166 -13.92 -1.92 -11.30
CA LYS A 166 -13.57 -3.22 -10.68
C LYS A 166 -12.20 -3.74 -11.14
N GLN A 167 -11.92 -3.64 -12.43
CA GLN A 167 -10.63 -4.02 -12.98
C GLN A 167 -9.51 -3.18 -12.35
N VAL A 168 -9.66 -1.86 -12.30
CA VAL A 168 -8.67 -0.94 -11.74
C VAL A 168 -8.44 -1.17 -10.25
N VAL A 169 -9.49 -1.42 -9.47
CA VAL A 169 -9.38 -1.82 -8.05
C VAL A 169 -8.58 -3.11 -7.92
N THR A 170 -8.87 -4.11 -8.76
CA THR A 170 -8.18 -5.40 -8.77
C THR A 170 -6.70 -5.24 -9.11
N GLU A 171 -6.37 -4.43 -10.11
CA GLU A 171 -5.00 -4.14 -10.53
C GLU A 171 -4.20 -3.43 -9.43
N MET A 172 -4.77 -2.36 -8.85
CA MET A 172 -4.14 -1.61 -7.75
C MET A 172 -3.86 -2.53 -6.55
N ILE A 173 -4.86 -3.28 -6.08
CA ILE A 173 -4.70 -4.19 -4.95
C ILE A 173 -3.68 -5.29 -5.30
N SER A 174 -3.74 -5.86 -6.49
CA SER A 174 -2.81 -6.93 -6.89
C SER A 174 -1.36 -6.47 -6.90
N ARG A 175 -1.11 -5.24 -7.36
CA ARG A 175 0.21 -4.60 -7.36
C ARG A 175 0.68 -4.30 -5.93
N ASP A 176 -0.19 -3.68 -5.12
CA ASP A 176 0.24 -2.98 -3.91
C ASP A 176 0.01 -3.77 -2.60
N ARG A 177 -0.75 -4.88 -2.61
CA ARG A 177 -1.16 -5.64 -1.40
C ARG A 177 -0.02 -6.11 -0.48
N ASN A 178 1.18 -6.27 -1.02
CA ASN A 178 2.34 -6.75 -0.27
C ASN A 178 3.13 -5.63 0.42
N HIS A 179 2.77 -4.36 0.19
CA HIS A 179 3.41 -3.23 0.85
C HIS A 179 2.86 -3.09 2.28
N PRO A 180 3.70 -3.23 3.34
CA PRO A 180 3.24 -3.03 4.71
C PRO A 180 2.75 -1.59 4.95
N SER A 181 3.27 -0.61 4.19
CA SER A 181 2.87 0.80 4.26
C SER A 181 1.42 1.04 3.84
N VAL A 182 0.83 0.21 2.97
CA VAL A 182 -0.56 0.38 2.58
C VAL A 182 -1.46 -0.09 3.71
N LEU A 183 -2.15 0.87 4.32
CA LEU A 183 -3.02 0.63 5.48
C LEU A 183 -4.51 0.64 5.11
N MET A 184 -4.87 1.29 4.00
CA MET A 184 -6.25 1.43 3.56
C MET A 184 -6.32 1.66 2.06
N TRP A 185 -7.43 1.25 1.43
CA TRP A 185 -7.73 1.49 0.03
C TRP A 185 -8.86 2.52 -0.08
N SER A 186 -8.65 3.56 -0.87
CA SER A 186 -9.66 4.54 -1.27
C SER A 186 -10.16 4.19 -2.67
N LEU A 187 -11.47 3.96 -2.79
CA LEU A 187 -12.07 3.52 -4.05
C LEU A 187 -12.48 4.68 -4.96
N ALA A 188 -12.60 5.91 -4.45
CA ALA A 188 -12.94 7.08 -5.25
C ALA A 188 -12.67 8.37 -4.46
N ASN A 189 -12.52 9.48 -5.17
CA ASN A 189 -12.46 10.82 -4.57
C ASN A 189 -13.62 11.69 -5.07
N GLU A 190 -14.36 12.28 -4.13
CA GLU A 190 -15.47 13.21 -4.40
C GLU A 190 -16.42 12.77 -5.54
N PRO A 191 -16.92 11.52 -5.53
CA PRO A 191 -18.03 11.16 -6.41
C PRO A 191 -19.28 11.96 -6.01
N GLU A 192 -20.22 12.15 -6.93
CA GLU A 192 -21.57 12.69 -6.66
C GLU A 192 -22.43 11.71 -5.81
N SER A 193 -21.90 11.28 -4.67
CA SER A 193 -22.43 10.23 -3.78
C SER A 193 -23.77 10.56 -3.12
N GLY A 194 -24.25 11.79 -3.24
CA GLY A 194 -25.62 12.15 -2.87
C GLY A 194 -26.68 11.61 -3.84
N ASP A 195 -26.27 11.12 -5.03
CA ASP A 195 -27.18 10.49 -5.97
C ASP A 195 -27.59 9.07 -5.51
N PRO A 196 -28.88 8.69 -5.59
CA PRO A 196 -29.35 7.37 -5.17
C PRO A 196 -28.63 6.20 -5.86
N GLU A 197 -28.22 6.36 -7.12
CA GLU A 197 -27.56 5.30 -7.90
C GLU A 197 -26.13 5.04 -7.40
N ALA A 198 -25.49 6.02 -6.76
CA ALA A 198 -24.14 5.86 -6.23
C ALA A 198 -24.05 4.71 -5.21
N LYS A 199 -25.09 4.52 -4.39
CA LYS A 199 -25.12 3.41 -3.42
C LYS A 199 -25.05 2.06 -4.10
N GLY A 200 -25.82 1.86 -5.18
CA GLY A 200 -25.82 0.62 -5.95
C GLY A 200 -24.45 0.36 -6.58
N TYR A 201 -23.87 1.40 -7.20
CA TYR A 201 -22.56 1.36 -7.81
C TYR A 201 -21.44 0.96 -6.83
N PHE A 202 -21.31 1.67 -5.69
CA PHE A 202 -20.26 1.40 -4.70
C PHE A 202 -20.48 0.08 -3.94
N SER A 203 -21.72 -0.34 -3.71
CA SER A 203 -22.00 -1.65 -3.12
C SER A 203 -21.58 -2.80 -4.04
N ALA A 204 -21.61 -2.59 -5.35
CA ALA A 204 -21.18 -3.58 -6.34
C ALA A 204 -19.66 -3.58 -6.57
N LEU A 205 -18.93 -2.56 -6.11
CA LEU A 205 -17.46 -2.48 -6.18
C LEU A 205 -16.75 -3.24 -5.05
N ALA A 206 -17.38 -3.30 -3.87
CA ALA A 206 -16.89 -4.01 -2.69
C ALA A 206 -17.08 -5.53 -2.83
#